data_AF-A0A371GX06-F1
#
_entry.id   AF-A0A371GX06-F1
#
_cell.length_a   1.000
_cell.length_b   1.000
_cell.length_c   1.000
_cell.angle_alpha   90.00
_cell.angle_beta   90.00
_cell.angle_gamma   90.00
#
_symmetry.space_group_name_H-M   'P 1'
#
loop_
_entity.id
_entity.type
_entity.pdbx_description
1 polymer ?
#
loop_
_entity_poly.entity_id
_entity_poly.type
_entity_poly.pdbx_seq_one_letter_code
_entity_poly.pdbx_strand_id
1 'polypeptide(L)'
;MKLSAMKRKEFTDVFPDEVLHGLPPLKGIEHQIDLVPSCPIPNRPSYRTNPKETKEILRQVNELLQKGFVRESLSPYSVPVILVPKKDGT
;
A
#
# COMPACT_ATOMS: atom_id res chain seq x y z
N MET A 1 -18.73 33.94 7.60
CA MET A 1 -17.99 32.72 7.19
C MET A 1 -17.56 31.88 8.42
N LYS A 2 -18.50 31.24 9.15
CA LYS A 2 -18.15 30.37 10.31
C LYS A 2 -18.81 28.96 10.26
N LEU A 3 -19.40 28.58 9.13
CA LEU A 3 -20.08 27.29 8.99
C LEU A 3 -19.15 26.14 8.54
N SER A 4 -17.99 26.45 7.98
CA SER A 4 -17.04 25.44 7.43
C SER A 4 -16.22 24.72 8.52
N ALA A 5 -15.92 25.39 9.64
CA ALA A 5 -15.06 24.83 10.68
C ALA A 5 -15.77 23.83 11.61
N MET A 6 -17.09 23.96 11.83
CA MET A 6 -17.86 23.05 12.71
C MET A 6 -18.03 21.66 12.09
N LYS A 7 -18.25 21.56 10.77
CA LYS A 7 -18.39 20.28 10.08
C LYS A 7 -17.16 19.38 10.17
N ARG A 8 -15.94 19.94 10.22
CA ARG A 8 -14.71 19.11 10.30
C ARG A 8 -14.55 18.39 11.64
N LYS A 9 -15.06 18.95 12.75
CA LYS A 9 -14.96 18.30 14.06
C LYS A 9 -15.87 17.08 14.19
N GLU A 10 -16.95 17.02 13.41
CA GLU A 10 -17.92 15.91 13.45
C GLU A 10 -17.51 14.71 12.59
N PHE A 11 -16.57 14.90 11.64
CA PHE A 11 -16.13 13.86 10.70
C PHE A 11 -14.61 13.62 10.76
N THR A 12 -14.00 13.84 11.92
CA THR A 12 -12.55 13.63 12.11
C THR A 12 -12.14 12.18 11.89
N ASP A 13 -13.07 11.24 12.10
CA ASP A 13 -12.91 9.81 11.86
C ASP A 13 -12.96 9.44 10.36
N VAL A 14 -13.66 10.24 9.55
CA VAL A 14 -13.79 10.02 8.09
C VAL A 14 -12.61 10.62 7.31
N PHE A 15 -12.01 11.71 7.82
CA PHE A 15 -10.89 12.42 7.19
C PHE A 15 -9.70 12.59 8.13
N PRO A 16 -9.05 11.49 8.58
CA PRO A 16 -7.84 11.59 9.36
C PRO A 16 -6.68 12.08 8.46
N ASP A 17 -5.72 12.80 9.06
CA ASP A 17 -4.51 13.27 8.34
C ASP A 17 -3.62 12.09 7.89
N GLU A 18 -3.70 10.95 8.60
CA GLU A 18 -3.03 9.70 8.26
C GLU A 18 -4.02 8.52 8.25
N VAL A 19 -3.78 7.55 7.36
CA VAL A 19 -4.60 6.34 7.29
C VAL A 19 -4.37 5.50 8.55
N LEU A 20 -5.45 5.07 9.19
CA LEU A 20 -5.42 4.19 10.35
C LEU A 20 -4.65 2.89 10.03
N HIS A 21 -3.88 2.41 11.01
CA HIS A 21 -3.18 1.14 10.90
C HIS A 21 -4.20 -0.01 10.83
N GLY A 22 -3.89 -1.00 9.99
CA GLY A 22 -4.70 -2.19 9.77
C GLY A 22 -5.66 -2.06 8.60
N LEU A 23 -6.20 -3.21 8.18
CA LEU A 23 -7.22 -3.23 7.15
C LEU A 23 -8.54 -2.68 7.70
N PRO A 24 -9.33 -2.00 6.86
CA PRO A 24 -10.66 -1.57 7.26
C PRO A 24 -11.52 -2.79 7.63
N PRO A 25 -12.53 -2.62 8.52
CA PRO A 25 -13.49 -3.69 8.80
C PRO A 25 -14.11 -4.23 7.50
N LEU A 26 -14.36 -5.54 7.46
CA LEU A 26 -15.01 -6.17 6.32
C LEU A 26 -16.42 -5.56 6.10
N LYS A 27 -16.67 -5.00 4.92
CA LYS A 27 -17.92 -4.31 4.58
C LYS A 27 -18.86 -5.12 3.68
N GLY A 28 -18.77 -6.46 3.73
CA GLY A 28 -19.59 -7.38 2.92
C GLY A 28 -19.19 -7.49 1.45
N ILE A 29 -18.35 -6.58 0.95
CA ILE A 29 -17.74 -6.63 -0.38
C ILE A 29 -16.23 -6.65 -0.19
N GLU A 30 -15.57 -7.66 -0.76
CA GLU A 30 -14.12 -7.81 -0.78
C GLU A 30 -13.59 -7.70 -2.21
N HIS A 31 -12.36 -7.22 -2.35
CA HIS A 31 -11.70 -7.20 -3.66
C HIS A 31 -11.26 -8.61 -4.04
N GLN A 32 -11.86 -9.17 -5.09
CA GLN A 32 -11.47 -10.44 -5.67
C GLN A 32 -10.76 -10.22 -7.01
N ILE A 33 -9.68 -10.96 -7.24
CA ILE A 33 -8.98 -11.01 -8.51
C ILE A 33 -9.31 -12.34 -9.17
N ASP A 34 -10.09 -12.31 -10.24
CA ASP A 34 -10.42 -13.50 -11.01
C ASP A 34 -9.24 -13.90 -11.89
N LEU A 35 -8.78 -15.14 -11.74
CA LEU A 35 -7.68 -15.67 -12.52
C LEU A 35 -8.21 -16.36 -13.78
N VAL A 36 -7.60 -16.05 -14.93
CA VAL A 36 -7.85 -16.79 -16.17
C VAL A 36 -7.15 -18.14 -16.07
N PRO A 37 -7.86 -19.27 -16.26
CA PRO A 37 -7.24 -20.60 -16.26
C PRO A 37 -6.11 -20.68 -17.30
N SER A 38 -5.03 -21.39 -16.95
CA SER A 38 -3.87 -21.60 -17.82
C SER A 38 -3.05 -20.35 -18.19
N CYS A 39 -3.33 -19.19 -17.58
CA CYS A 39 -2.46 -18.02 -17.75
C CYS A 39 -1.10 -18.28 -17.07
N PRO A 40 0.03 -17.90 -17.71
CA PRO A 40 1.33 -18.06 -17.10
C PRO A 40 1.46 -17.22 -15.84
N ILE A 41 2.07 -17.82 -14.80
CA ILE A 41 2.29 -17.13 -13.53
C ILE A 41 3.36 -16.05 -13.74
N PRO A 42 3.09 -14.77 -13.44
CA PRO A 42 4.12 -13.76 -13.35
C PRO A 42 5.02 -14.09 -12.15
N ASN A 43 6.22 -14.56 -12.42
CA ASN A 43 7.28 -14.72 -11.42
C ASN A 43 8.61 -14.26 -12.04
N ARG A 44 8.82 -12.95 -12.03
CA ARG A 44 10.04 -12.34 -12.58
C ARG A 44 10.99 -11.96 -11.44
N PRO A 45 12.31 -12.07 -11.65
CA PRO A 45 13.27 -11.61 -10.66
C PRO A 45 13.13 -10.11 -10.42
N SER A 46 13.44 -9.67 -9.20
CA SER A 46 13.49 -8.26 -8.84
C SER A 46 14.47 -7.50 -9.73
N TYR A 47 14.15 -6.25 -10.07
CA TYR A 47 15.09 -5.38 -10.76
C TYR A 47 16.33 -5.12 -9.90
N ARG A 48 17.47 -4.95 -10.56
CA ARG A 48 18.71 -4.58 -9.88
C ARG A 48 18.63 -3.12 -9.43
N THR A 49 18.79 -2.89 -8.13
CA THR A 49 18.76 -1.57 -7.50
C THR A 49 20.13 -1.20 -6.95
N ASN A 50 20.39 0.10 -6.83
CA ASN A 50 21.58 0.60 -6.13
C ASN A 50 21.39 0.56 -4.60
N PRO A 51 22.45 0.69 -3.78
CA PRO A 51 22.33 0.61 -2.32
C PRO A 51 21.39 1.64 -1.68
N LYS A 52 21.21 2.82 -2.29
CA LYS A 52 20.29 3.86 -1.79
C LYS A 52 18.84 3.46 -2.04
N GLU A 53 18.53 3.00 -3.25
CA GLU A 53 17.22 2.49 -3.62
C GLU A 53 16.82 1.28 -2.78
N THR A 54 17.73 0.32 -2.58
CA THR A 54 17.45 -0.86 -1.74
C THR A 54 17.07 -0.47 -0.32
N LYS A 55 17.78 0.50 0.29
CA LYS A 55 17.45 1.00 1.62
C LYS A 55 16.07 1.66 1.66
N GLU A 56 15.73 2.42 0.64
CA GLU A 56 14.43 3.10 0.55
C GLU A 56 13.28 2.12 0.35
N ILE A 57 13.45 1.12 -0.51
CA ILE A 57 12.47 0.04 -0.69
C ILE A 57 12.24 -0.70 0.64
N LEU A 58 13.32 -1.06 1.35
CA LEU A 58 13.19 -1.72 2.65
C LEU A 58 12.49 -0.84 3.69
N ARG A 59 12.77 0.46 3.72
CA ARG A 59 12.09 1.42 4.60
C ARG A 59 10.58 1.42 4.35
N GLN A 60 10.16 1.58 3.09
CA GLN A 60 8.74 1.61 2.72
C GLN A 60 8.03 0.28 2.98
N VAL A 61 8.68 -0.86 2.68
CA VAL A 61 8.13 -2.19 2.96
C VAL A 61 7.92 -2.39 4.46
N ASN A 62 8.90 -2.01 5.29
CA ASN A 62 8.77 -2.09 6.75
C ASN A 62 7.64 -1.21 7.29
N GLU A 63 7.45 -0.02 6.73
CA GLU A 63 6.33 0.86 7.10
C GLU A 63 4.98 0.24 6.73
N LEU A 64 4.87 -0.40 5.56
CA LEU A 64 3.66 -1.10 5.14
C LEU A 64 3.37 -2.33 6.01
N LEU A 65 4.41 -3.06 6.44
CA LEU A 65 4.29 -4.18 7.39
C LEU A 65 3.80 -3.69 8.76
N GLN A 66 4.38 -2.61 9.29
CA GLN A 66 3.95 -2.00 10.56
C GLN A 66 2.53 -1.45 10.51
N LYS A 67 2.10 -0.97 9.33
CA LYS A 67 0.72 -0.55 9.08
C LYS A 67 -0.24 -1.73 8.90
N GLY A 68 0.25 -2.97 8.76
CA GLY A 68 -0.59 -4.14 8.52
C GLY A 68 -1.27 -4.16 7.15
N PHE A 69 -0.77 -3.37 6.19
CA PHE A 69 -1.30 -3.32 4.83
C PHE A 69 -0.73 -4.43 3.95
N VAL A 70 0.45 -4.95 4.30
CA VAL A 70 1.09 -6.08 3.63
C VAL A 70 1.53 -7.11 4.68
N ARG A 71 1.81 -8.33 4.21
CA ARG A 71 2.35 -9.43 5.02
C ARG A 71 3.33 -10.24 4.19
N GLU A 72 4.24 -10.94 4.85
CA GLU A 72 5.07 -11.94 4.20
C GLU A 72 4.19 -13.04 3.57
N SER A 73 4.60 -13.53 2.40
CA SER A 73 3.85 -14.55 1.68
C SER A 73 4.79 -15.53 0.99
N LEU A 74 4.30 -16.76 0.81
CA LEU A 74 4.94 -17.80 -0.01
C LEU A 74 4.20 -17.91 -1.36
N SER A 75 3.80 -16.78 -1.93
CA SER A 75 3.05 -16.72 -3.18
C SER A 75 3.90 -17.21 -4.36
N PRO A 76 3.36 -18.05 -5.26
CA PRO A 76 4.03 -18.37 -6.52
C PRO A 76 4.02 -17.18 -7.51
N TYR A 77 3.15 -16.18 -7.26
CA TYR A 77 3.06 -14.94 -8.04
C TYR A 77 3.98 -13.88 -7.44
N SER A 78 4.92 -13.39 -8.26
CA SER A 78 5.87 -12.34 -7.89
C SER A 78 6.12 -11.38 -9.04
N VAL A 79 6.02 -10.08 -8.74
CA VAL A 79 6.30 -9.00 -9.68
C VAL A 79 7.36 -8.06 -9.09
N PRO A 80 8.31 -7.57 -9.90
CA PRO A 80 9.34 -6.67 -9.42
C PRO A 80 8.76 -5.31 -9.03
N VAL A 81 9.32 -4.71 -7.98
CA VAL A 81 8.97 -3.35 -7.52
C VAL A 81 9.84 -2.32 -8.24
N ILE A 82 9.27 -1.13 -8.49
CA ILE A 82 9.98 0.02 -9.05
C ILE A 82 9.81 1.20 -8.08
N LEU A 83 10.91 1.85 -7.73
CA LEU A 83 10.90 3.07 -6.94
C LEU A 83 10.64 4.28 -7.85
N VAL A 84 9.69 5.14 -7.46
CA VAL A 84 9.34 6.34 -8.23
C VAL A 84 9.54 7.57 -7.35
N PRO A 85 10.51 8.45 -7.67
CA PRO A 85 10.69 9.69 -6.92
C PRO A 85 9.51 10.62 -7.14
N LYS A 86 8.94 11.12 -6.05
CA LYS A 86 7.84 12.08 -6.05
C LYS A 86 8.38 13.51 -6.10
N LYS A 87 7.51 14.44 -6.50
CA LYS A 87 7.86 15.86 -6.69
C LYS A 87 8.31 16.55 -5.40
N ASP A 88 7.78 16.11 -4.27
CA ASP A 88 8.10 16.60 -2.93
C ASP A 88 9.41 16.02 -2.36
N GLY A 89 10.12 15.21 -3.14
CA GLY A 89 11.36 14.57 -2.71
C GLY A 89 11.14 13.31 -1.87
N THR A 90 9.90 12.80 -1.80
CA THR A 90 9.56 11.49 -1.21
C THR A 90 9.57 10.37 -2.23
#